data_AF-R7JA71-F1
#
_entry.id   AF-R7JA71-F1
#
_cell.length_a   1.000
_cell.length_b   1.000
_cell.length_c   1.000
_cell.angle_alpha   90.00
_cell.angle_beta   90.00
_cell.angle_gamma   90.00
#
_symmetry.space_group_name_H-M   'P 1'
#
loop_
_entity.id
_entity.type
_entity.pdbx_description
1 polymer ?
#
loop_
_entity_poly.entity_id
_entity_poly.type
_entity_poly.pdbx_seq_one_letter_code
_entity_poly.pdbx_strand_id
1 'polypeptide(L)'
;MRQDKNFKFDNSTNILEKFKRYVKTHDCPEVTLDLSSLNIFDTVKFVVLSSAYHYTKYPSGKLKYHVPSEEVKELISNFSTTNLELV
;
A
#
# COMPACT_ATOMS: atom_id res chain seq x y z
N MET A 1 8.32 14.10 -14.96
CA MET A 1 7.95 12.66 -15.00
C MET A 1 7.72 12.21 -13.57
N ARG A 2 6.48 11.88 -13.18
CA ARG A 2 6.23 11.15 -11.92
C ARG A 2 6.70 9.72 -12.16
N GLN A 3 7.74 9.29 -11.46
CA GLN A 3 8.19 7.90 -11.53
C GLN A 3 7.23 7.09 -10.65
N ASP A 4 6.40 6.24 -11.24
CA ASP A 4 5.67 5.22 -10.51
C ASP A 4 6.69 4.32 -9.81
N LYS A 5 6.66 4.33 -8.48
CA LYS A 5 7.61 3.64 -7.63
C LYS A 5 6.99 2.34 -7.14
N ASN A 6 7.51 1.22 -7.62
CA ASN A 6 7.05 -0.12 -7.25
C ASN A 6 7.70 -0.56 -5.94
N PHE A 7 6.90 -0.83 -4.91
CA PHE A 7 7.36 -1.43 -3.67
C PHE A 7 7.08 -2.94 -3.70
N LYS A 8 8.14 -3.74 -3.67
CA LYS A 8 8.05 -5.20 -3.72
C LYS A 8 8.10 -5.80 -2.32
N PHE A 9 7.21 -6.74 -2.06
CA PHE A 9 7.14 -7.47 -0.80
C PHE A 9 8.19 -8.57 -0.75
N ASP A 10 8.77 -8.77 0.42
CA ASP A 10 9.56 -9.95 0.77
C ASP A 10 8.92 -10.62 1.99
N ASN A 11 9.14 -11.93 2.19
CA ASN A 11 8.57 -12.71 3.30
C ASN A 11 9.16 -12.34 4.69
N SER A 12 9.60 -11.10 4.89
CA SER A 12 10.12 -10.64 6.17
C SER A 12 9.01 -10.16 7.10
N THR A 13 9.21 -10.38 8.39
CA THR A 13 8.29 -9.99 9.47
C THR A 13 8.13 -8.47 9.68
N ASN A 14 8.93 -7.64 8.99
CA ASN A 14 9.01 -6.20 9.22
C ASN A 14 8.62 -5.36 8.00
N ILE A 15 7.74 -5.88 7.14
CA ILE A 15 7.42 -5.26 5.86
C ILE A 15 6.85 -3.84 5.97
N LEU A 16 6.05 -3.56 7.00
CA LEU A 16 5.53 -2.21 7.23
C LEU A 16 6.63 -1.21 7.59
N GLU A 17 7.63 -1.61 8.38
CA GLU A 17 8.77 -0.75 8.70
C GLU A 17 9.66 -0.51 7.48
N LYS A 18 9.79 -1.52 6.61
CA LYS A 18 10.45 -1.35 5.30
C LYS A 18 9.71 -0.35 4.42
N PHE A 19 8.38 -0.44 4.35
CA PHE A 19 7.56 0.52 3.62
C PHE A 19 7.69 1.95 4.19
N LYS A 20 7.60 2.12 5.52
CA LYS A 20 7.80 3.43 6.15
C LYS A 20 9.17 4.01 5.82
N ARG A 21 10.23 3.19 5.87
CA ARG A 21 11.58 3.61 5.47
C ARG A 21 11.62 4.02 4.00
N TYR A 22 11.02 3.23 3.11
CA TYR A 22 10.92 3.53 1.69
C TYR A 22 10.28 4.88 1.43
N VAL A 23 9.12 5.15 2.06
CA VAL A 23 8.38 6.41 1.97
C VAL A 23 9.15 7.58 2.56
N LYS A 24 9.95 7.36 3.61
CA LYS A 24 10.82 8.40 4.20
C LYS A 24 11.96 8.77 3.27
N THR A 25 12.67 7.78 2.71
CA THR A 25 13.90 7.98 1.93
C THR A 25 13.64 8.41 0.50
N HIS A 26 12.45 8.16 -0.02
CA HIS A 26 12.09 8.49 -1.40
C HIS A 26 10.98 9.54 -1.43
N ASP A 27 11.08 10.48 -2.37
CA ASP A 27 9.91 11.25 -2.80
C ASP A 27 9.02 10.34 -3.64
N CYS A 28 7.86 9.97 -3.11
CA CYS A 28 6.98 8.94 -3.67
C CYS A 28 5.50 9.27 -3.37
N PRO A 29 4.98 10.38 -3.94
CA PRO A 29 3.57 10.72 -3.82
C PRO A 29 2.65 9.66 -4.44
N GLU A 30 3.15 8.87 -5.39
CA GLU A 30 2.48 7.70 -5.95
C GLU A 30 3.35 6.45 -5.75
N VAL A 31 2.77 5.38 -5.20
CA VAL A 31 3.45 4.09 -4.97
C VAL A 31 2.53 2.96 -5.40
N THR A 32 3.06 1.99 -6.12
CA THR A 32 2.35 0.75 -6.47
C THR A 32 2.82 -0.39 -5.59
N LEU A 33 1.86 -1.09 -5.00
CA LEU A 33 2.04 -2.21 -4.08
C LEU A 33 1.58 -3.50 -4.75
N ASP A 34 2.47 -4.49 -4.85
CA ASP A 34 2.10 -5.85 -5.27
C ASP A 34 1.85 -6.72 -4.03
N LEU A 35 0.59 -7.02 -3.75
CA LEU A 35 0.14 -7.73 -2.55
C LEU A 35 -0.21 -9.19 -2.85
N SER A 36 0.09 -9.68 -4.06
CA SER A 36 -0.28 -11.02 -4.53
C SER A 36 0.28 -12.16 -3.68
N SER A 37 1.39 -11.93 -2.97
CA SER A 37 2.03 -12.93 -2.11
C SER A 37 1.48 -12.99 -0.67
N LEU A 38 0.56 -12.10 -0.30
CA LEU A 38 0.03 -12.00 1.07
C LEU A 38 -1.31 -12.73 1.20
N ASN A 39 -1.57 -13.27 2.40
CA ASN A 39 -2.92 -13.72 2.72
C ASN A 39 -3.85 -12.51 2.97
N ILE A 40 -5.15 -12.78 3.05
CA ILE A 40 -6.18 -11.75 3.23
C ILE A 40 -5.94 -10.84 4.45
N PHE A 41 -5.60 -11.41 5.60
CA PHE A 41 -5.41 -10.66 6.85
C PHE A 41 -4.18 -9.76 6.78
N ASP A 42 -3.06 -10.29 6.28
CA ASP A 42 -1.84 -9.53 6.10
C ASP A 42 -2.03 -8.41 5.07
N THR A 43 -2.79 -8.69 4.00
CA THR A 43 -3.11 -7.70 2.97
C THR A 43 -3.89 -6.52 3.54
N VAL A 44 -4.99 -6.79 4.24
CA VAL A 44 -5.86 -5.75 4.82
C VAL A 44 -5.08 -4.93 5.86
N LYS A 45 -4.36 -5.60 6.76
CA LYS A 45 -3.51 -4.95 7.76
C LYS A 45 -2.49 -4.03 7.10
N PHE A 46 -1.80 -4.51 6.07
CA PHE A 46 -0.78 -3.72 5.39
C PHE A 46 -1.40 -2.52 4.68
N VAL A 47 -2.47 -2.73 3.91
CA VAL A 47 -3.14 -1.68 3.13
C VAL A 47 -3.62 -0.53 4.02
N VAL A 48 -4.33 -0.86 5.11
CA VAL A 48 -4.84 0.17 6.03
C VAL A 48 -3.71 0.95 6.70
N LEU A 49 -2.69 0.26 7.21
CA LEU A 49 -1.58 0.92 7.91
C LEU A 49 -0.67 1.72 6.97
N SER A 50 -0.42 1.21 5.76
CA SER A 50 0.36 1.90 4.74
C SER A 50 -0.38 3.12 4.21
N SER A 51 -1.70 3.01 3.96
CA SER A 51 -2.57 4.13 3.60
C SER A 51 -2.50 5.26 4.63
N ALA A 52 -2.76 4.94 5.90
CA ALA A 52 -2.74 5.92 6.98
C ALA A 52 -1.36 6.59 7.10
N TYR A 53 -0.28 5.80 7.06
CA TYR A 53 1.08 6.33 7.14
C TYR A 53 1.44 7.22 5.95
N HIS A 54 1.18 6.77 4.72
CA HIS A 54 1.49 7.51 3.50
C HIS A 54 0.74 8.83 3.44
N TYR A 55 -0.54 8.84 3.84
CA TYR A 55 -1.36 10.05 3.88
C TYR A 55 -0.77 11.14 4.78
N THR A 56 -0.10 10.79 5.88
CA THR A 56 0.56 11.79 6.76
C THR A 56 1.64 12.59 6.04
N LYS A 57 2.30 12.00 5.04
CA LYS A 57 3.37 12.65 4.26
C LYS A 57 2.84 13.21 2.93
N TYR A 58 1.89 12.53 2.30
CA TYR A 58 1.32 12.89 1.00
C TYR A 58 -0.22 12.85 1.04
N PRO A 59 -0.90 13.88 1.56
CA PRO A 59 -2.37 13.90 1.65
C PRO A 59 -3.07 13.79 0.29
N SER A 60 -2.44 14.28 -0.78
CA SER A 60 -2.93 14.14 -2.17
C SER A 60 -2.29 12.98 -2.92
N GLY A 61 -1.45 12.18 -2.25
CA GLY A 61 -0.78 11.04 -2.84
C GLY A 61 -1.70 9.83 -3.00
N LYS A 62 -1.25 8.85 -3.76
CA LYS A 62 -1.99 7.61 -4.05
C LYS A 62 -1.14 6.38 -3.79
N LEU A 63 -1.73 5.39 -3.13
CA LEU A 63 -1.24 4.03 -3.07
C LEU A 63 -2.07 3.18 -4.02
N LYS A 64 -1.44 2.81 -5.13
CA LYS A 64 -1.98 1.85 -6.07
C LYS A 64 -1.70 0.46 -5.53
N TYR A 65 -2.67 -0.44 -5.53
CA TYR A 65 -2.45 -1.80 -5.05
C TYR A 65 -3.00 -2.84 -6.01
N HIS A 66 -2.25 -3.92 -6.17
CA HIS A 66 -2.65 -5.09 -6.94
C HIS A 66 -2.92 -6.25 -5.98
N VAL A 67 -4.14 -6.78 -6.02
CA VAL A 67 -4.59 -7.94 -5.24
C VAL A 67 -5.37 -8.90 -6.15
N PRO A 68 -5.07 -10.22 -6.12
CA PRO A 68 -5.77 -11.19 -6.94
C PRO A 68 -7.13 -11.60 -6.38
N SER A 69 -7.40 -11.37 -5.09
CA SER A 69 -8.62 -11.82 -4.41
C SER A 69 -9.71 -10.74 -4.39
N GLU A 70 -10.93 -11.11 -4.84
CA GLU A 70 -12.11 -10.24 -4.74
C GLU A 70 -12.55 -10.00 -3.29
N GLU A 71 -12.43 -11.01 -2.41
CA GLU A 71 -12.75 -10.87 -0.98
C GLU A 71 -11.90 -9.78 -0.32
N VAL A 72 -10.62 -9.67 -0.71
CA VAL A 72 -9.72 -8.62 -0.24
C VAL A 72 -10.20 -7.25 -0.72
N LYS A 73 -10.65 -7.14 -1.98
CA LYS A 73 -11.15 -5.88 -2.54
C LYS A 73 -12.42 -5.42 -1.82
N GLU A 74 -13.37 -6.32 -1.60
CA GLU A 74 -14.59 -6.04 -0.84
C GLU A 74 -14.26 -5.59 0.58
N LEU A 75 -13.39 -6.30 1.28
CA LEU A 75 -12.99 -5.95 2.64
C LEU A 75 -12.29 -4.58 2.70
N ILE A 76 -11.36 -4.30 1.79
CA ILE A 76 -10.68 -2.99 1.70
C ILE A 76 -11.67 -1.86 1.38
N SER A 77 -12.64 -2.10 0.49
CA SER A 77 -13.63 -1.09 0.08
C SER A 77 -14.52 -0.60 1.23
N ASN A 78 -14.69 -1.42 2.26
CA ASN A 78 -15.41 -1.03 3.49
C ASN A 78 -14.60 -0.08 4.39
N PHE A 79 -13.30 0.08 4.17
CA PHE A 79 -12.50 1.09 4.86
C PHE A 79 -12.57 2.41 4.08
N SER A 80 -13.00 3.49 4.74
CA SER A 80 -13.11 4.86 4.18
C SER A 80 -11.74 5.51 3.89
N THR A 81 -10.94 4.86 3.04
CA THR A 81 -9.59 5.26 2.66
C THR A 81 -9.62 5.97 1.31
N THR A 82 -9.22 7.23 1.27
CA THR A 82 -9.35 8.09 0.07
C THR A 82 -8.10 8.13 -0.81
N ASN A 83 -6.97 7.66 -0.29
CA ASN A 83 -5.68 7.61 -0.98
C ASN A 83 -5.35 6.22 -1.57
N LEU A 84 -6.29 5.28 -1.54
CA LEU A 84 -6.13 3.96 -2.14
C LEU A 84 -6.72 3.90 -3.55
N GLU A 85 -6.06 3.17 -4.44
CA GLU A 85 -6.50 2.94 -5.82
C GLU A 85 -6.19 1.50 -6.23
N LEU A 86 -7.20 0.76 -6.68
CA LEU A 86 -7.01 -0.60 -7.19
C LEU A 86 -6.50 -0.55 -8.64
N VAL A 87 -5.45 -1.32 -8.97
CA VAL A 87 -4.85 -1.39 -10.32
C VAL A 87 -4.65 -2.81 -10.85
#